data_AF-A0AAU9RX36-F1
#
_entry.id   AF-A0AAU9RX36-F1
#
_cell.length_a   1.000
_cell.length_b   1.000
_cell.length_c   1.000
_cell.angle_alpha   90.00
_cell.angle_beta   90.00
_cell.angle_gamma   90.00
#
_symmetry.space_group_name_H-M   'P 1'
#
loop_
_entity.id
_entity.type
_entity.pdbx_description
1 polymer ?
#
loop_
_entity_poly.entity_id
_entity_poly.type
_entity_poly.pdbx_seq_one_letter_code
_entity_poly.pdbx_strand_id
1 'polypeptide(L)'
;MGLVSAAVLLTVLKIVIELDLREIMAKAGPGAFLCPSELAGQLPTQNPNASVMLHRFFRLLATLSFLNCSHRNLPGSTVKRLCSLFI
;
A
#
# COMPACT_ATOMS: atom_id res chain seq x y z
N MET A 1 -16.84 18.21 8.65
CA MET A 1 -16.27 16.96 8.08
C MET A 1 -14.91 16.62 8.72
N GLY A 2 -14.79 16.54 10.06
CA GLY A 2 -13.49 16.32 10.73
C GLY A 2 -13.33 14.95 11.38
N LEU A 3 -14.38 14.44 12.03
CA LEU A 3 -14.29 13.23 12.85
C LEU A 3 -14.17 11.93 12.04
N VAL A 4 -14.83 11.87 10.89
CA VAL A 4 -14.75 10.73 9.95
C VAL A 4 -13.33 10.53 9.43
N SER A 5 -12.54 11.61 9.30
CA SER A 5 -11.16 11.53 8.82
C SER A 5 -10.20 10.93 9.85
N ALA A 6 -10.38 11.23 11.15
CA ALA A 6 -9.53 10.74 12.23
C ALA A 6 -9.72 9.24 12.49
N ALA A 7 -10.97 8.75 12.49
CA ALA A 7 -11.25 7.33 12.66
C ALA A 7 -10.69 6.49 11.49
N VAL A 8 -10.78 7.00 10.26
CA VAL A 8 -10.20 6.36 9.07
C VAL A 8 -8.67 6.35 9.17
N LEU A 9 -8.04 7.45 9.58
CA LEU A 9 -6.60 7.53 9.82
C LEU A 9 -6.12 6.50 10.85
N LEU A 10 -6.80 6.39 12.00
CA LEU A 10 -6.47 5.39 13.03
C LEU A 10 -6.58 3.97 12.51
N THR A 11 -7.64 3.68 11.75
CA THR A 11 -7.86 2.35 11.17
C THR A 11 -6.75 2.01 10.16
N VAL A 12 -6.35 2.98 9.34
CA VAL A 12 -5.27 2.81 8.35
C VAL A 12 -3.92 2.59 9.04
N LEU A 13 -3.59 3.38 10.07
CA LEU A 13 -2.36 3.21 10.85
C LEU A 13 -2.31 1.85 11.53
N LYS A 14 -3.43 1.42 12.13
CA LYS A 14 -3.54 0.10 12.75
C LYS A 14 -3.25 -1.01 11.74
N ILE A 15 -3.79 -0.91 10.53
CA ILE A 15 -3.57 -1.90 9.47
C ILE A 15 -2.12 -1.90 8.96
N VAL A 16 -1.45 -0.75 8.90
CA VAL A 16 -0.02 -0.70 8.57
C VAL A 16 0.83 -1.46 9.58
N ILE A 17 0.48 -1.35 10.87
CA ILE A 17 1.15 -2.06 11.95
C ILE A 17 0.83 -3.56 11.89
N GLU A 18 -0.46 -3.93 11.80
CA GLU A 18 -0.91 -5.33 11.81
C GLU A 18 -0.46 -6.13 10.59
N LEU A 19 -0.34 -5.49 9.42
CA LEU A 19 0.12 -6.16 8.19
C LEU A 19 1.64 -6.16 8.05
N ASP A 20 2.38 -5.60 9.01
CA ASP A 20 3.84 -5.38 8.92
C ASP A 20 4.25 -4.79 7.56
N LEU A 21 3.40 -3.90 7.03
CA LEU A 21 3.57 -3.32 5.69
C LEU A 21 4.94 -2.68 5.54
N ARG A 22 5.44 -2.09 6.63
CA ARG A 22 6.77 -1.50 6.69
C ARG A 22 7.88 -2.54 6.55
N GLU A 23 7.78 -3.71 7.19
CA GLU A 23 8.79 -4.76 7.07
C GLU A 23 8.76 -5.38 5.67
N ILE A 24 7.57 -5.65 5.12
CA ILE A 24 7.40 -6.20 3.78
C ILE A 24 8.00 -5.26 2.73
N MET A 25 7.73 -3.95 2.84
CA MET A 25 8.29 -2.96 1.94
C MET A 25 9.80 -2.76 2.16
N ALA A 26 10.29 -2.84 3.41
CA ALA A 26 11.72 -2.78 3.71
C ALA A 26 12.49 -3.98 3.13
N LYS A 27 11.87 -5.18 3.14
CA LYS A 27 12.41 -6.40 2.51
C LYS A 27 12.57 -6.26 1.00
N ALA A 28 11.73 -5.46 0.34
CA ALA A 28 11.90 -5.16 -1.09
C ALA A 28 13.10 -4.25 -1.38
N GLY A 29 13.63 -3.56 -0.36
CA GLY A 29 14.82 -2.73 -0.43
C GLY A 29 14.55 -1.22 -0.39
N PRO A 30 15.57 -0.40 -0.05
CA PRO A 30 15.43 1.06 -0.01
C PRO A 30 15.02 1.63 -1.38
N GLY A 31 13.97 2.45 -1.41
CA GLY A 31 13.45 3.03 -2.66
C GLY A 31 12.75 2.02 -3.58
N ALA A 32 12.53 0.79 -3.12
CA ALA A 32 11.77 -0.20 -3.87
C ALA A 32 10.30 0.24 -3.98
N PHE A 33 9.76 0.03 -5.16
CA PHE A 33 8.38 0.30 -5.49
C PHE A 33 7.65 -1.03 -5.56
N LEU A 34 6.57 -1.17 -4.80
CA LEU A 34 5.73 -2.37 -4.80
C LEU A 34 4.33 -2.04 -5.31
N CYS A 35 3.79 -2.91 -6.17
CA CYS A 35 2.38 -2.88 -6.51
C CYS A 35 1.55 -3.55 -5.40
N PRO A 36 0.29 -3.14 -5.19
CA PRO A 36 -0.63 -3.82 -4.27
C PRO A 36 -0.77 -5.33 -4.51
N SER A 37 -0.72 -5.74 -5.78
CA SER A 37 -0.79 -7.15 -6.17
C SER A 37 0.46 -7.95 -5.79
N GLU A 38 1.64 -7.33 -5.87
CA GLU A 38 2.89 -7.97 -5.46
C GLU A 38 2.93 -8.13 -3.95
N LEU A 39 2.47 -7.10 -3.22
CA LEU A 39 2.36 -7.17 -1.78
C LEU A 39 1.32 -8.20 -1.32
N ALA A 40 0.17 -8.28 -2.01
CA ALA A 40 -0.83 -9.31 -1.74
C ALA A 40 -0.27 -10.74 -1.86
N GLY A 41 0.64 -10.97 -2.82
CA GLY A 41 1.28 -12.27 -3.01
C GLY A 41 2.32 -12.62 -1.94
N GLN A 42 2.80 -11.64 -1.17
CA GLN A 42 3.74 -11.85 -0.06
C GLN A 42 3.02 -12.06 1.28
N LEU A 43 1.75 -11.69 1.37
CA LEU A 43 0.95 -11.93 2.56
C LEU A 43 0.51 -13.41 2.61
N PRO A 44 0.52 -14.04 3.79
CA PRO A 44 -0.01 -15.40 3.97
C PRO A 44 -1.55 -15.38 3.96
N THR A 45 -2.15 -14.96 2.85
CA THR A 45 -3.60 -14.82 2.68
C THR A 45 -4.07 -15.49 1.41
N GLN A 46 -5.19 -16.20 1.49
CA GLN A 46 -5.89 -16.76 0.33
C GLN A 46 -7.02 -15.84 -0.16
N ASN A 47 -7.13 -14.63 0.39
CA ASN A 47 -8.20 -13.71 0.04
C ASN A 47 -7.99 -13.15 -1.38
N PRO A 48 -8.84 -13.48 -2.37
CA PRO A 48 -8.70 -12.98 -3.74
C PRO A 48 -8.85 -11.45 -3.81
N ASN A 49 -9.50 -10.84 -2.82
CA ASN A 49 -9.69 -9.40 -2.73
C ASN A 49 -8.52 -8.67 -2.03
N ALA A 50 -7.47 -9.38 -1.60
CA ALA A 50 -6.34 -8.78 -0.88
C ALA A 50 -5.69 -7.65 -1.67
N SER A 51 -5.43 -7.86 -2.97
CA SER A 51 -4.87 -6.83 -3.87
C SER A 51 -5.75 -5.57 -3.94
N VAL A 52 -7.07 -5.73 -4.02
CA VAL A 52 -8.02 -4.60 -4.08
C VAL A 52 -8.06 -3.85 -2.75
N MET A 53 -8.03 -4.58 -1.63
CA MET A 53 -8.04 -4.01 -0.29
C MET A 53 -6.74 -3.22 -0.04
N LEU A 54 -5.59 -3.80 -0.37
CA LEU A 54 -4.29 -3.13 -0.33
C LEU A 54 -4.23 -1.90 -1.22
N HIS A 55 -4.83 -1.95 -2.41
CA HIS A 55 -4.89 -0.78 -3.29
C HIS A 55 -5.65 0.39 -2.64
N ARG A 56 -6.74 0.11 -1.90
CA ARG A 56 -7.46 1.12 -1.13
C ARG A 56 -6.62 1.67 0.02
N PHE A 57 -5.89 0.81 0.75
CA PHE A 57 -4.97 1.25 1.81
C PHE A 57 -3.84 2.12 1.27
N PHE A 58 -3.20 1.71 0.17
CA PHE A 58 -2.13 2.46 -0.47
C PHE A 58 -2.61 3.84 -0.94
N ARG A 59 -3.87 3.95 -1.38
CA ARG A 59 -4.47 5.23 -1.72
C ARG A 59 -4.62 6.13 -0.49
N LEU A 60 -5.15 5.60 0.61
CA LEU A 60 -5.30 6.35 1.85
C LEU A 60 -3.95 6.78 2.44
N LEU A 61 -2.97 5.87 2.49
CA LEU A 61 -1.63 6.14 2.98
C LEU A 61 -0.90 7.20 2.13
N ALA A 62 -1.09 7.19 0.81
CA ALA A 62 -0.55 8.22 -0.07
C ALA A 62 -1.17 9.59 0.20
N THR A 63 -2.50 9.66 0.42
CA THR A 63 -3.16 10.93 0.80
C THR A 63 -2.62 11.48 2.12
N LEU A 64 -2.20 10.59 3.03
CA LEU A 64 -1.61 10.93 4.32
C LEU A 64 -0.09 11.12 4.27
N SER A 65 0.53 11.11 3.08
CA SER A 65 1.97 11.23 2.86
C SER A 65 2.83 10.15 3.53
N PHE A 66 2.27 8.99 3.88
CA PHE A 66 3.04 7.83 4.39
C PHE A 66 3.70 7.03 3.26
N LEU A 67 3.13 7.08 2.06
CA LEU A 67 3.64 6.39 0.88
C LEU A 67 3.82 7.38 -0.27
N ASN A 68 4.93 7.25 -0.98
CA ASN A 68 5.12 7.91 -2.26
C ASN A 68 4.66 6.96 -3.38
N CYS A 69 3.55 7.28 -4.02
CA CYS A 69 2.96 6.45 -5.07
C CYS A 69 3.13 7.10 -6.46
N SER A 70 3.68 6.32 -7.39
CA SER A 70 3.83 6.71 -8.79
C SER A 70 3.10 5.72 -9.69
N HIS A 71 2.58 6.19 -10.83
CA HIS A 71 2.06 5.32 -11.87
C HIS A 71 3.21 5.02 -12.82
N ARG A 72 3.61 3.75 -12.92
CA ARG A 72 4.53 3.31 -13.98
C ARG A 72 3.78 2.48 -15.00
N ASN A 73 4.13 2.72 -16.25
CA ASN A 73 3.72 1.88 -17.36
C ASN A 73 4.66 0.67 -17.38
N LEU A 74 4.14 -0.53 -17.09
CA LEU A 74 4.90 -1.75 -17.37
C LEU A 74 4.83 -2.04 -18.88
N PRO A 75 5.88 -2.64 -19.47
CA PRO A 75 5.83 -3.14 -20.84
C PRO A 75 4.75 -4.23 -20.91
N GLY A 76 3.61 -3.92 -21.55
CA GLY A 76 2.44 -4.82 -21.58
C GLY A 76 1.06 -4.16 -21.39
N SER A 77 0.93 -2.82 -21.52
CA SER A 77 -0.33 -2.05 -21.53
C SER A 77 -1.07 -1.87 -20.20
N THR A 78 -0.61 -2.46 -19.09
CA THR A 78 -1.25 -2.27 -17.78
C THR A 78 -0.53 -1.18 -16.96
N VAL A 79 -1.21 -0.05 -16.72
CA VAL A 79 -0.77 0.97 -15.76
C VAL A 79 -0.89 0.38 -14.36
N LYS A 80 0.23 0.21 -13.64
CA LYS A 80 0.20 -0.22 -12.24
C LYS A 80 0.62 0.94 -11.33
N ARG A 81 -0.09 1.08 -10.21
CA ARG A 81 0.28 2.01 -9.15
C ARG A 81 1.33 1.33 -8.28
N LEU A 82 2.50 1.96 -8.23
CA LEU A 82 3.66 1.53 -7.49
C LEU A 82 3.83 2.46 -6.31
N CYS A 83 3.98 1.92 -5.10
CA CYS A 83 4.18 2.73 -3.90
C CYS A 83 5.49 2.36 -3.19
N SER A 84 6.15 3.37 -2.65
CA SER A 84 7.36 3.27 -1.83
C SER A 84 7.10 3.96 -0.49
N LEU A 85 7.85 3.61 0.57
CA LEU A 85 7.77 4.31 1.85
C LEU A 85 8.23 5.76 1.69
N PHE A 86 7.48 6.69 2.29
CA PHE A 86 7.95 8.05 2.50
C PHE A 86 8.99 7.99 3.63
N ILE A 87 10.26 8.17 3.29
CA ILE A 87 11.39 8.19 4.23
C ILE A 87 11.57 9.61 4.74
#